data_AF-A0A2M7DLJ9-F1
#
_entry.id   AF-A0A2M7DLJ9-F1
#
_cell.length_a   1.000
_cell.length_b   1.000
_cell.length_c   1.000
_cell.angle_alpha   90.00
_cell.angle_beta   90.00
_cell.angle_gamma   90.00
#
_symmetry.space_group_name_H-M   'P 1'
#
loop_
_entity.id
_entity.type
_entity.pdbx_description
1 polymer ?
#
loop_
_entity_poly.entity_id
_entity_poly.type
_entity_poly.pdbx_seq_one_letter_code
_entity_poly.pdbx_strand_id
1 'polypeptide(L)' 'MDTTAKLKDNLILRIKNSKDVGFLKVLQVLFDASEKPTYELTEEQQNAINESREEIKRGDFVANEEVMSKTKEWLKNR' A
#
# COMPACT_ATOMS: atom_id res chain seq x y z
N MET A 1 -21.66 31.47 3.44
CA MET A 1 -21.67 30.11 2.85
C MET A 1 -20.24 29.75 2.50
N ASP A 2 -19.73 28.71 3.14
CA ASP A 2 -18.34 28.27 2.99
C ASP A 2 -18.05 27.87 1.53
N THR A 3 -17.08 28.52 0.89
CA THR A 3 -16.64 28.24 -0.48
C THR A 3 -16.24 26.77 -0.64
N THR A 4 -15.75 26.16 0.44
CA THR A 4 -15.41 24.73 0.53
C THR A 4 -16.64 23.84 0.36
N ALA A 5 -17.75 24.18 1.01
CA ALA A 5 -18.99 23.42 0.90
C ALA A 5 -19.53 23.43 -0.54
N LYS A 6 -19.51 24.61 -1.19
CA LYS A 6 -19.92 24.74 -2.59
C LYS A 6 -19.06 23.91 -3.54
N LEU A 7 -17.76 23.87 -3.31
CA LEU A 7 -16.83 23.08 -4.14
C LEU A 7 -17.10 21.58 -3.98
N LYS A 8 -17.31 21.11 -2.75
CA LYS A 8 -17.66 19.70 -2.47
C LYS A 8 -18.95 19.29 -3.18
N ASP A 9 -20.00 20.10 -3.05
CA ASP A 9 -21.29 19.82 -3.69
C ASP A 9 -21.17 19.73 -5.22
N ASN A 10 -20.38 20.62 -5.82
CA ASN A 10 -20.15 20.62 -7.26
C ASN A 10 -19.41 19.35 -7.72
N LEU A 11 -18.38 18.92 -7.00
CA LEU A 11 -17.63 17.69 -7.30
C LEU A 11 -18.52 16.45 -7.18
N ILE A 12 -19.32 16.35 -6.12
CA ILE A 12 -20.26 15.24 -5.91
C ILE A 12 -21.26 15.16 -7.07
N LEU A 13 -21.84 16.30 -7.47
CA LEU A 13 -22.77 16.36 -8.61
C LEU A 13 -22.12 15.94 -9.91
N ARG A 14 -20.88 16.37 -10.17
CA ARG A 14 -20.14 16.04 -11.39
C ARG A 14 -19.79 14.56 -11.47
N ILE A 15 -19.39 13.95 -10.35
CA ILE A 15 -19.13 12.51 -10.25
C ILE A 15 -20.43 11.73 -10.47
N LYS A 16 -21.50 12.09 -9.76
CA LYS A 16 -22.81 11.41 -9.83
C LYS A 16 -23.41 11.40 -11.25
N ASN A 17 -23.21 12.47 -12.00
CA ASN A 17 -23.76 12.63 -13.34
C ASN A 17 -22.83 12.11 -14.45
N SER A 18 -21.59 11.74 -14.15
CA SER A 18 -20.66 11.25 -15.16
C SER A 18 -20.99 9.83 -15.59
N LYS A 19 -20.98 9.60 -16.91
CA LYS A 19 -21.01 8.26 -17.54
C LYS A 19 -19.66 7.86 -18.13
N ASP A 20 -18.68 8.76 -18.06
CA ASP A 20 -17.34 8.54 -18.58
C ASP A 20 -16.50 7.77 -17.55
N VAL A 21 -16.34 6.47 -17.82
CA VAL A 21 -15.57 5.56 -16.97
C VAL A 21 -14.08 5.92 -16.94
N GLY A 22 -13.52 6.47 -18.02
CA GLY A 22 -12.13 6.90 -18.07
C GLY A 22 -11.87 8.06 -17.12
N PHE A 23 -12.74 9.07 -17.16
CA PHE A 23 -12.72 10.19 -16.23
C PHE A 23 -12.86 9.75 -14.77
N LEU A 24 -13.82 8.86 -14.48
CA LEU A 24 -14.05 8.36 -13.12
C LEU A 24 -12.84 7.56 -12.58
N LYS A 25 -12.17 6.77 -13.43
CA LYS A 25 -10.95 6.05 -13.05
C LYS A 25 -9.80 6.99 -12.68
N VAL A 26 -9.60 8.06 -13.46
CA VAL A 26 -8.55 9.04 -13.16
C VAL A 26 -8.84 9.75 -11.83
N LEU A 27 -10.10 10.10 -11.57
CA LEU A 27 -10.50 10.69 -10.28
C LEU A 27 -10.28 9.73 -9.11
N GLN A 28 -10.60 8.45 -9.28
CA GLN A 28 -10.37 7.43 -8.26
C GLN A 28 -8.89 7.36 -7.89
N VAL A 29 -8.00 7.24 -8.88
CA VAL A 29 -6.54 7.21 -8.66
C VAL A 29 -6.05 8.46 -7.92
N LEU A 30 -6.60 9.64 -8.25
CA LEU A 30 -6.23 10.89 -7.59
C LEU A 30 -6.66 10.89 -6.10
N PHE A 31 -7.87 10.41 -5.80
CA PHE A 31 -8.34 10.31 -4.42
C PHE A 31 -7.53 9.29 -3.63
N ASP A 32 -7.31 8.10 -4.19
CA ASP A 32 -6.52 7.02 -3.58
C ASP A 32 -5.07 7.48 -3.29
N ALA A 33 -4.48 8.29 -4.18
CA ALA A 33 -3.14 8.88 -3.97
C ALA A 33 -3.13 10.03 -2.95
N SER A 34 -4.26 10.71 -2.76
CA SER A 34 -4.42 11.80 -1.80
C SER A 34 -4.73 11.31 -0.38
N GLU A 35 -5.25 10.08 -0.25
CA GLU A 35 -5.35 9.38 1.01
C GLU A 35 -3.92 9.08 1.49
N LYS A 36 -3.41 9.95 2.38
CA LYS A 36 -2.21 9.62 3.15
C LYS A 36 -2.46 8.26 3.79
N PRO A 37 -1.55 7.28 3.63
CA PRO A 37 -1.73 6.00 4.28
C PRO A 37 -1.93 6.25 5.77
N THR A 38 -3.05 5.78 6.31
CA THR A 38 -3.47 6.00 7.70
C THR A 38 -2.45 5.46 8.71
N TYR A 39 -1.44 4.73 8.22
CA TYR A 39 -0.24 4.33 8.93
C TYR A 39 1.00 4.74 8.12
N GLU A 40 1.66 5.79 8.57
CA GLU A 40 3.04 6.06 8.16
C GLU A 40 3.94 5.05 8.89
N LEU A 41 4.78 4.35 8.12
CA LEU A 41 5.80 3.49 8.71
C LEU A 41 6.74 4.36 9.54
N THR A 42 7.18 3.85 10.69
CA THR A 42 8.28 4.50 11.41
C THR A 42 9.54 4.48 10.54
N GLU A 43 10.48 5.40 10.80
CA GLU A 43 11.78 5.40 10.11
C GLU A 43 12.48 4.04 10.24
N GLU A 44 12.37 3.41 11.40
CA GLU A 44 12.91 2.07 11.65
C GLU A 44 12.27 1.00 10.75
N GLN A 45 10.94 1.00 10.63
CA GLN A 45 10.23 0.06 9.75
C GLN A 45 10.59 0.28 8.28
N GLN A 46 10.69 1.54 7.86
CA GLN A 46 11.08 1.88 6.51
C GLN A 46 12.52 1.46 6.20
N ASN A 47 13.44 1.65 7.16
CA ASN A 47 14.82 1.21 7.05
C ASN A 47 14.93 -0.32 6.98
N ALA A 48 14.21 -1.05 7.84
CA ALA A 48 14.20 -2.51 7.84
C ALA A 48 13.68 -3.09 6.50
N ILE A 49 12.65 -2.49 5.92
CA ILE A 49 12.14 -2.89 4.60
C ILE A 49 13.18 -2.63 3.50
N ASN A 50 13.86 -1.48 3.55
CA ASN A 50 14.88 -1.14 2.57
C ASN A 50 16.09 -2.08 2.67
N GLU A 51 16.55 -2.36 3.89
CA GLU A 51 17.63 -3.33 4.14
C GLU A 51 17.27 -4.71 3.60
N SER A 52 16.09 -5.24 3.96
CA SER A 52 15.61 -6.54 3.47
C SER A 52 15.52 -6.62 1.94
N ARG A 53 15.13 -5.53 1.27
CA ARG A 53 15.12 -5.46 -0.21
C ARG A 53 16.52 -5.52 -0.79
N GLU A 54 17.50 -4.87 -0.16
CA GLU A 54 18.90 -4.93 -0.60
C GLU A 54 19.53 -6.29 -0.32
N GLU A 55 19.20 -6.94 0.78
CA GLU A 55 19.59 -8.33 1.07
C GLU A 55 19.08 -9.29 -0.01
N ILE A 56 17.79 -9.19 -0.39
CA ILE A 56 17.22 -10.00 -1.47
C ILE A 56 17.97 -9.77 -2.79
N LYS A 57 18.30 -8.52 -3.13
CA LYS A 57 19.07 -8.20 -4.35
C LYS A 57 20.47 -8.79 -4.34
N ARG A 58 21.12 -8.85 -3.17
CA ARG A 58 22.44 -9.47 -3.00
C ARG A 58 22.39 -11.00 -2.96
N GLY A 59 21.19 -11.59 -2.90
CA GLY A 59 21.01 -13.03 -2.71
C GLY A 59 21.13 -13.46 -1.24
N ASP A 60 21.18 -12.51 -0.31
CA ASP A 60 21.24 -12.72 1.14
C ASP A 60 19.83 -13.04 1.68
N PHE A 61 19.17 -14.04 1.13
CA PHE A 61 17.87 -14.49 1.59
C PHE A 61 17.81 -16.02 1.64
N VAL A 62 16.87 -16.53 2.42
CA VAL A 62 16.53 -17.95 2.47
C VAL A 62 15.08 -18.11 2.00
N ALA A 63 14.84 -19.12 1.17
CA ALA A 63 13.48 -19.41 0.72
C ALA A 63 12.62 -19.83 1.91
N ASN A 64 11.36 -19.39 1.92
CA ASN A 64 10.43 -19.72 3.00
C ASN A 64 10.26 -21.24 3.16
N GLU A 65 10.25 -21.99 2.06
CA GLU A 65 10.15 -23.45 2.05
C GLU A 65 11.32 -24.09 2.80
N GLU A 66 12.54 -23.54 2.65
CA GLU A 66 13.74 -24.03 3.32
C GLU A 66 13.67 -23.75 4.83
N VAL A 67 13.23 -22.55 5.23
CA VAL A 67 13.00 -22.21 6.64
C VAL A 67 11.98 -23.17 7.26
N MET A 68 10.83 -23.33 6.60
CA MET A 68 9.76 -24.21 7.08
C MET A 68 10.20 -25.68 7.20
N SER A 69 11.05 -26.15 6.27
CA SER A 69 11.62 -27.48 6.36
C SER A 69 12.52 -27.64 7.59
N LYS A 70 13.45 -26.70 7.81
CA LYS A 70 14.36 -26.71 8.97
C LYS A 70 13.59 -26.63 10.29
N THR A 71 12.55 -25.80 10.36
CA THR A 71 11.68 -25.70 11.54
C THR A 71 10.98 -27.01 11.85
N LYS A 72 10.43 -27.70 10.83
CA LYS A 72 9.79 -29.02 11.01
C LYS A 72 10.79 -30.07 11.48
N GLU A 73 12.01 -30.06 10.97
CA GLU A 73 13.07 -30.98 11.39
C GLU A 73 13.48 -30.73 12.84
N TRP A 74 13.69 -29.48 13.23
CA TRP A 74 13.99 -29.10 14.62
C TRP A 74 12.92 -29.58 15.61
N LEU A 75 11.64 -29.45 15.25
CA LEU A 75 10.53 -29.92 16.07
C LEU A 75 10.47 -31.45 16.22
N LYS A 76 11.01 -32.21 15.26
CA LYS A 76 11.07 -33.69 15.32
C LYS A 76 12.22 -34.21 16.16
N ASN A 77 13.31 -33.44 16.25
CA ASN A 77 14.51 -33.78 17.02
C ASN A 77 14.42 -33.31 18.48
N ARG A 78 13.21 -33.02 18.97
CA ARG A 78 12.89 -32.60 20.32
C ARG A 78 12.05 -33.68 21.00
#